data_AF-A0A0S9QDY9-F1
#
_entry.id   AF-A0A0S9QDY9-F1
#
_cell.length_a   1.000
_cell.length_b   1.000
_cell.length_c   1.000
_cell.angle_alpha   90.00
_cell.angle_beta   90.00
_cell.angle_gamma   90.00
#
_symmetry.space_group_name_H-M   'P 1'
#
loop_
_entity.id
_entity.type
_entity.pdbx_description
1 polymer ?
#
loop_
_entity_poly.entity_id
_entity_poly.type
_entity_poly.pdbx_seq_one_letter_code
_entity_poly.pdbx_strand_id
1 'polypeptide(L)'
;MSRPGRPGKAIEIVDPDTARRGRLVALYGVSLECEEGAIDEALALSGGRSAAFVKETARLLAQSFSFAGRDDMVDRATISDVLGEAAGSANRIGRRITGPSNTFKLTERAGVPVPDGCGEDL
;
A
#
# COMPACT_ATOMS: atom_id res chain seq x y z
N MET A 1 32.83 17.41 -4.41
CA MET A 1 32.17 18.42 -5.28
C MET A 1 30.85 17.85 -5.78
N SER A 2 29.72 18.43 -5.35
CA SER A 2 28.38 18.06 -5.83
C SER A 2 28.20 18.53 -7.28
N ARG A 3 27.72 17.65 -8.17
CA ARG A 3 27.35 18.00 -9.55
C ARG A 3 26.12 18.93 -9.54
N PRO A 4 26.26 20.22 -9.89
CA PRO A 4 25.12 21.14 -9.97
C PRO A 4 24.15 20.62 -11.04
N GLY A 5 22.88 20.42 -10.67
CA GLY A 5 21.85 19.85 -11.55
C GLY A 5 21.34 18.45 -11.15
N ARG A 6 21.98 17.76 -10.18
CA ARG A 6 21.46 16.51 -9.61
C ARG A 6 20.54 16.81 -8.43
N PRO A 7 19.37 16.15 -8.26
CA PRO A 7 18.54 16.32 -7.06
C PRO A 7 19.39 16.06 -5.82
N GLY A 8 19.60 17.12 -5.04
CA GLY A 8 20.56 17.12 -3.92
C GLY A 8 20.04 16.39 -2.67
N LYS A 9 18.77 15.99 -2.65
CA LYS A 9 18.14 15.36 -1.51
C LYS A 9 17.30 14.15 -1.96
N ALA A 10 17.68 12.98 -1.48
CA ALA A 10 16.83 11.80 -1.52
C ALA A 10 15.81 11.90 -0.37
N ILE A 11 14.52 11.65 -0.66
CA ILE A 11 13.46 11.57 0.33
C ILE A 11 12.93 10.15 0.30
N GLU A 12 12.96 9.48 1.44
CA GLU A 12 12.35 8.18 1.63
C GLU A 12 10.87 8.33 1.99
N ILE A 13 10.01 7.55 1.34
CA ILE A 13 8.58 7.47 1.66
C ILE A 13 8.35 6.11 2.32
N VAL A 14 8.05 6.15 3.61
CA VAL A 14 7.80 4.95 4.41
C VAL A 14 6.34 4.52 4.26
N ASP A 15 6.08 3.22 4.42
CA ASP A 15 4.72 2.69 4.47
C ASP A 15 3.88 3.35 5.59
N PRO A 16 2.58 3.53 5.36
CA PRO A 16 1.70 4.20 6.31
C PRO A 16 1.45 3.33 7.56
N ASP A 17 1.54 3.96 8.74
CA ASP A 17 1.02 3.38 9.97
C ASP A 17 -0.52 3.36 9.98
N THR A 18 -1.14 2.79 11.01
CA THR A 18 -2.60 2.68 11.12
C THR A 18 -3.31 4.03 11.01
N ALA A 19 -2.78 5.09 11.63
CA ALA A 19 -3.37 6.42 11.56
C ALA A 19 -3.27 7.02 10.15
N ARG A 20 -2.13 6.85 9.47
CA ARG A 20 -1.95 7.26 8.05
C ARG A 20 -2.85 6.44 7.13
N ARG A 21 -3.04 5.14 7.36
CA ARG A 21 -3.98 4.30 6.60
C ARG A 21 -5.43 4.75 6.81
N GLY A 22 -5.83 5.12 8.03
CA GLY A 22 -7.14 5.72 8.31
C GLY A 22 -7.42 6.96 7.45
N ARG A 23 -6.43 7.85 7.34
CA ARG A 23 -6.54 9.03 6.46
C ARG A 23 -6.63 8.66 4.98
N LEU A 24 -5.93 7.62 4.54
CA LEU A 24 -6.02 7.15 3.16
C LEU A 24 -7.39 6.52 2.85
N VAL A 25 -7.94 5.75 3.80
CA VAL A 25 -9.31 5.20 3.68
C VAL A 25 -10.33 6.33 3.59
N ALA A 26 -10.24 7.34 4.45
CA ALA A 26 -11.14 8.51 4.38
C ALA A 26 -10.97 9.30 3.06
N LEU A 27 -9.74 9.44 2.56
CA LEU A 27 -9.47 10.15 1.31
C LEU A 27 -10.05 9.42 0.09
N TYR A 28 -9.86 8.10 0.00
CA TYR A 28 -10.28 7.32 -1.16
C TYR A 28 -11.69 6.77 -1.06
N GLY A 29 -12.23 6.64 0.15
CA GLY A 29 -13.58 6.16 0.44
C GLY A 29 -14.61 7.26 0.63
N VAL A 30 -14.28 8.53 0.35
CA VAL A 30 -15.17 9.69 0.58
C VAL A 30 -16.55 9.58 -0.11
N SER A 31 -16.65 8.79 -1.17
CA SER A 31 -17.90 8.55 -1.91
C SER A 31 -18.54 7.19 -1.61
N LEU A 32 -18.01 6.44 -0.64
CA LEU A 32 -18.55 5.16 -0.19
C LEU A 32 -19.27 5.39 1.15
N GLU A 33 -20.56 5.07 1.17
CA GLU A 33 -21.27 4.94 2.44
C GLU A 33 -20.89 3.60 3.06
N CYS A 34 -20.39 3.59 4.29
CA CYS A 34 -19.91 2.39 4.96
C CYS A 34 -20.69 2.16 6.26
N GLU A 35 -20.94 0.89 6.60
CA GLU A 35 -21.52 0.49 7.89
C GLU A 35 -20.62 0.97 9.04
N GLU A 36 -21.22 1.23 10.19
CA GLU A 36 -20.47 1.46 11.41
C GLU A 36 -19.48 0.31 11.67
N GLY A 37 -18.21 0.64 11.95
CA GLY A 37 -17.13 -0.33 12.16
C GLY A 37 -16.52 -0.95 10.90
N ALA A 38 -17.08 -0.72 9.71
CA ALA A 38 -16.54 -1.22 8.44
C ALA A 38 -15.15 -0.65 8.14
N ILE A 39 -14.95 0.64 8.43
CA ILE A 39 -13.64 1.30 8.29
C ILE A 39 -12.61 0.71 9.28
N ASP A 40 -13.00 0.42 10.52
CA ASP A 40 -12.11 -0.17 11.51
C ASP A 40 -11.65 -1.58 11.09
N GLU A 41 -12.55 -2.35 10.50
CA GLU A 41 -12.22 -3.66 9.93
C GLU A 41 -11.25 -3.55 8.74
N ALA A 42 -11.49 -2.59 7.83
CA ALA A 42 -10.55 -2.31 6.75
C ALA A 42 -9.15 -1.92 7.27
N LEU A 43 -9.07 -1.19 8.39
CA LEU A 43 -7.82 -0.82 9.04
C LEU A 43 -7.14 -1.99 9.76
N ALA A 44 -7.89 -2.91 10.35
CA ALA A 44 -7.35 -4.12 10.94
C ALA A 44 -6.73 -5.02 9.86
N LEU A 45 -7.47 -5.28 8.78
CA LEU A 45 -7.08 -6.19 7.70
C LEU A 45 -5.94 -5.64 6.82
N SER A 46 -5.82 -4.31 6.68
CA SER A 46 -4.75 -3.69 5.89
C SER A 46 -3.44 -3.44 6.66
N GLY A 47 -3.25 -4.09 7.82
CA GLY A 47 -2.05 -3.97 8.64
C GLY A 47 -0.74 -4.14 7.85
N GLY A 48 0.17 -3.17 7.96
CA GLY A 48 1.47 -3.20 7.28
C GLY A 48 1.40 -3.10 5.75
N ARG A 49 0.28 -2.68 5.17
CA ARG A 49 0.12 -2.53 3.72
C ARG A 49 0.48 -1.12 3.24
N SER A 50 0.89 -1.04 1.98
CA SER A 50 1.28 0.20 1.31
C SER A 50 0.08 1.13 1.05
N ALA A 51 0.36 2.40 0.75
CA ALA A 51 -0.68 3.33 0.31
C ALA A 51 -1.35 2.90 -1.01
N ALA A 52 -0.60 2.25 -1.90
CA ALA A 52 -1.12 1.73 -3.16
C ALA A 52 -2.13 0.59 -2.92
N PHE A 53 -1.89 -0.26 -1.93
CA PHE A 53 -2.85 -1.29 -1.51
C PHE A 53 -4.17 -0.66 -1.06
N VAL A 54 -4.12 0.33 -0.15
CA VAL A 54 -5.33 1.00 0.34
C VAL A 54 -6.12 1.65 -0.80
N LYS A 55 -5.43 2.31 -1.73
CA LYS A 55 -6.06 2.90 -2.91
C LYS A 55 -6.72 1.85 -3.81
N GLU A 56 -6.05 0.72 -4.04
CA GLU A 56 -6.58 -0.35 -4.88
C GLU A 56 -7.80 -1.04 -4.26
N THR A 57 -7.76 -1.26 -2.95
CA THR A 57 -8.91 -1.74 -2.19
C THR A 57 -10.11 -0.79 -2.32
N ALA A 58 -9.90 0.52 -2.16
CA ALA A 58 -10.97 1.50 -2.32
C ALA A 58 -11.55 1.49 -3.75
N ARG A 59 -10.69 1.32 -4.77
CA ARG A 59 -11.11 1.16 -6.17
C ARG A 59 -11.99 -0.08 -6.35
N LEU A 60 -11.59 -1.22 -5.79
CA LEU A 60 -12.36 -2.46 -5.88
C LEU A 60 -13.69 -2.36 -5.15
N LEU A 61 -13.73 -1.75 -3.96
CA LEU A 61 -14.98 -1.51 -3.22
C LEU A 61 -15.96 -0.67 -4.05
N ALA A 62 -15.49 0.45 -4.63
CA ALA A 62 -16.31 1.28 -5.51
C ALA A 62 -16.83 0.53 -6.74
N GLN A 63 -16.02 -0.38 -7.31
CA GLN A 63 -16.45 -1.21 -8.42
C GLN A 63 -17.48 -2.25 -8.02
N SER A 64 -17.27 -2.97 -6.92
CA SER A 64 -18.23 -3.93 -6.39
C SER A 64 -19.57 -3.27 -6.09
N PHE A 65 -19.53 -2.07 -5.48
CA PHE A 65 -20.70 -1.24 -5.24
C PHE A 65 -21.43 -0.86 -6.54
N SER A 66 -20.68 -0.36 -7.54
CA SER A 66 -21.26 0.06 -8.82
C SER A 66 -21.85 -1.11 -9.63
N PHE A 67 -21.20 -2.27 -9.60
CA PHE A 67 -21.60 -3.44 -10.40
C PHE A 67 -22.79 -4.18 -9.80
N ALA A 68 -22.95 -4.13 -8.47
CA ALA A 68 -24.09 -4.71 -7.79
C ALA A 68 -25.40 -3.95 -8.06
N GLY A 69 -25.35 -2.74 -8.64
CA GLY A 69 -26.53 -1.91 -8.90
C GLY A 69 -27.28 -1.53 -7.61
N ARG A 70 -26.57 -1.53 -6.48
CA ARG A 70 -27.09 -1.34 -5.14
C ARG A 70 -26.91 0.11 -4.70
N ASP A 71 -27.92 0.64 -4.01
CA ASP A 71 -27.86 1.91 -3.26
C ASP A 71 -27.46 1.61 -1.80
N ASP A 72 -26.70 0.53 -1.61
CA ASP A 72 -26.55 -0.14 -0.32
C ASP A 72 -25.17 0.17 0.30
N MET A 73 -25.19 0.66 1.53
CA MET A 73 -24.03 0.84 2.39
C MET A 73 -23.03 -0.34 2.35
N VAL A 74 -21.74 -0.05 2.19
CA VAL A 74 -20.62 -1.02 2.22
C VAL A 74 -20.56 -1.65 3.61
N ASP A 75 -20.94 -2.92 3.68
CA ASP A 75 -20.89 -3.71 4.92
C ASP A 75 -19.51 -4.32 5.17
N ARG A 76 -19.36 -4.85 6.38
CA ARG A 76 -18.14 -5.52 6.83
C ARG A 76 -17.76 -6.76 6.00
N ALA A 77 -18.76 -7.52 5.54
CA ALA A 77 -18.54 -8.72 4.73
C ALA A 77 -17.90 -8.37 3.37
N THR A 78 -18.44 -7.33 2.71
CA THR A 78 -17.91 -6.80 1.44
C THR A 78 -16.48 -6.32 1.59
N ILE A 79 -16.16 -5.67 2.71
CA ILE A 79 -14.79 -5.26 3.03
C ILE A 79 -13.88 -6.49 3.18
N SER A 80 -14.26 -7.47 3.97
CA SER A 80 -13.47 -8.70 4.15
C SER A 80 -13.20 -9.39 2.80
N ASP A 81 -14.21 -9.54 1.96
CA ASP A 81 -14.09 -10.21 0.65
C ASP A 81 -13.16 -9.44 -0.30
N VAL A 82 -13.37 -8.13 -0.43
CA VAL A 82 -12.55 -7.29 -1.33
C VAL A 82 -11.11 -7.18 -0.84
N LEU A 83 -10.87 -7.06 0.47
CA LEU A 83 -9.51 -7.06 1.01
C LEU A 83 -8.84 -8.43 0.87
N GLY A 84 -9.60 -9.52 1.03
CA GLY A 84 -9.14 -10.87 0.78
C GLY A 84 -8.70 -11.06 -0.67
N GLU A 85 -9.48 -10.57 -1.63
CA GLU A 85 -9.13 -10.58 -3.05
C GLU A 85 -7.92 -9.70 -3.36
N ALA A 86 -7.88 -8.47 -2.83
CA ALA A 86 -6.77 -7.54 -3.02
C ALA A 86 -5.44 -8.09 -2.46
N ALA A 87 -5.49 -8.81 -1.34
CA ALA A 87 -4.33 -9.46 -0.73
C ALA A 87 -3.99 -10.82 -1.33
N GLY A 88 -4.93 -11.44 -2.06
CA GLY A 88 -4.85 -12.79 -2.56
C GLY A 88 -3.77 -12.98 -3.64
N SER A 89 -3.16 -14.17 -3.65
CA SER A 89 -2.17 -14.57 -4.67
C SER A 89 -2.78 -14.68 -6.07
N ALA A 90 -4.10 -14.89 -6.17
CA ALA A 90 -4.86 -14.93 -7.41
C ALA A 90 -4.92 -13.56 -8.12
N ASN A 91 -4.80 -12.45 -7.38
CA ASN A 91 -4.82 -11.11 -7.95
C ASN A 91 -3.44 -10.70 -8.49
N ARG A 92 -2.98 -11.40 -9.54
CA ARG A 92 -1.65 -11.21 -10.14
C ARG A 92 -1.41 -9.77 -10.61
N ILE A 93 -2.45 -9.12 -11.14
CA ILE A 93 -2.38 -7.73 -11.62
C ILE A 93 -2.32 -6.78 -10.41
N GLY A 94 -3.23 -6.93 -9.44
CA GLY A 94 -3.24 -6.14 -8.21
C GLY A 94 -1.89 -6.19 -7.49
N ARG A 95 -1.27 -7.37 -7.38
CA ARG A 95 0.07 -7.51 -6.77
C ARG A 95 1.17 -6.71 -7.47
N ARG A 96 1.05 -6.50 -8.79
CA ARG A 96 1.99 -5.63 -9.52
C ARG A 96 1.72 -4.15 -9.27
N ILE A 97 0.46 -3.78 -9.02
CA ILE A 97 0.03 -2.40 -8.75
C ILE A 97 0.36 -2.00 -7.30
N THR A 98 0.11 -2.88 -6.33
CA THR A 98 0.26 -2.58 -4.89
C THR A 98 1.67 -2.82 -4.37
N GLY A 99 2.51 -3.52 -5.15
CA GLY A 99 3.83 -3.97 -4.75
C GLY A 99 3.78 -5.17 -3.79
N PRO A 100 4.95 -5.79 -3.50
CA PRO A 100 5.05 -6.81 -2.48
C PRO A 100 4.70 -6.23 -1.12
N SER A 101 4.02 -7.01 -0.29
CA SER A 101 3.73 -6.63 1.09
C SER A 101 4.98 -6.81 1.92
N ASN A 102 5.62 -5.70 2.30
CA ASN A 102 6.79 -5.73 3.14
C ASN A 102 6.36 -5.95 4.59
N THR A 103 6.31 -7.20 5.05
CA THR A 103 6.60 -7.48 6.46
C THR A 103 8.07 -7.12 6.67
N PHE A 104 8.36 -5.86 6.99
CA PHE A 104 9.71 -5.43 7.37
C PHE A 104 10.15 -6.23 8.59
N LYS A 105 10.91 -7.30 8.35
CA LYS A 105 11.85 -7.80 9.35
C LYS A 105 12.90 -6.70 9.46
N LEU A 106 13.02 -6.07 10.63
CA LEU A 106 14.23 -5.36 11.01
C LEU A 106 15.36 -6.40 11.06
N THR A 107 15.92 -6.74 9.91
CA THR A 107 17.25 -7.34 9.83
C THR A 107 18.22 -6.18 9.80
N GLU A 108 19.04 -6.10 10.85
CA GLU A 108 20.17 -5.19 10.94
C GLU A 108 20.96 -5.20 9.64
N ARG A 109 21.34 -4.00 9.18
CA ARG A 109 22.18 -3.79 8.00
C ARG A 109 23.52 -4.53 8.17
N ALA A 110 23.64 -5.71 7.58
CA ALA A 110 24.93 -6.34 7.35
C ALA A 110 25.59 -5.70 6.11
N GLY A 111 26.73 -5.04 6.35
CA GLY A 111 27.86 -4.89 5.44
C GLY A 111 27.60 -4.30 4.06
N VAL A 112 27.93 -3.02 3.87
CA VAL A 112 28.28 -2.49 2.55
C VAL A 112 29.56 -3.19 2.08
N PRO A 113 29.59 -3.88 0.93
CA PRO A 113 30.84 -4.36 0.38
C PRO A 113 31.66 -3.16 -0.12
N VAL A 114 32.93 -3.12 0.30
CA VAL A 114 33.94 -2.17 -0.17
C VAL A 114 34.16 -2.42 -1.67
N PRO A 115 34.06 -1.40 -2.56
CA PRO A 115 34.48 -1.59 -3.94
C PRO A 115 36.00 -1.75 -3.99
N ASP A 116 36.44 -2.93 -4.41
CA ASP A 116 37.84 -3.29 -4.62
C ASP A 116 38.52 -2.34 -5.63
N GLY A 117 39.64 -1.77 -5.18
CA GLY A 117 40.87 -1.51 -5.93
C GLY A 117 40.78 -0.82 -7.30
N CYS A 118 41.21 0.44 -7.34
CA CYS A 118 41.85 1.00 -8.53
C CYS A 118 43.12 0.17 -8.83
N GLY A 119 43.11 -0.59 -9.93
CA GLY A 119 44.32 -1.07 -10.58
C GLY A 119 44.84 0.02 -11.51
N GLU A 120 46.05 0.50 -11.24
CA GLU A 120 46.85 1.23 -12.20
C GLU A 120 47.21 0.34 -13.40
N ASP A 121 47.08 0.83 -14.62
CA ASP A 121 47.84 0.33 -15.77
C ASP A 121 48.26 1.54 -16.61
N LEU A 122 49.57 1.83 -16.51
CA LEU A 122 50.35 2.69 -17.38
C LEU A 122 50.54 2.05 -18.76
#